data_AF-A0A6B7PZT1-F1
#
_entry.id   AF-A0A6B7PZT1-F1
#
_cell.length_a   1.000
_cell.length_b   1.000
_cell.length_c   1.000
_cell.angle_alpha   90.00
_cell.angle_beta   90.00
_cell.angle_gamma   90.00
#
_symmetry.space_group_name_H-M   'P 1'
#
loop_
_entity.id
_entity.type
_entity.pdbx_description
1 polymer ?
#
loop_
_entity_poly.entity_id
_entity_poly.type
_entity_poly.pdbx_seq_one_letter_code
_entity_poly.pdbx_strand_id
1 'polypeptide(L)'
;MNTQRLSQLIFLFERIGGNELTLAAAVARKAVEEMEEKDLTPERKHLLNNQLWGLVSTTIDHAGYPDYFNEELEQLEYELAGRVLNYRLLRGWLIRAPDAPKYFENFIG
;
A
#
# COMPACT_ATOMS: atom_id res chain seq x y z
N MET A 1 -0.69 11.17 -4.25
CA MET A 1 -0.37 9.82 -4.75
C MET A 1 -0.62 9.86 -6.23
N ASN A 2 0.35 9.48 -7.05
CA ASN A 2 0.13 9.47 -8.49
C ASN A 2 -0.72 8.25 -8.83
N THR A 3 -2.02 8.45 -9.05
CA THR A 3 -2.99 7.40 -9.40
C THR A 3 -2.53 6.59 -10.62
N GLN A 4 -1.73 7.18 -11.51
CA GLN A 4 -1.14 6.50 -12.66
C GLN A 4 -0.21 5.34 -12.29
N ARG A 5 0.61 5.48 -11.24
CA ARG A 5 1.55 4.43 -10.78
C ARG A 5 0.81 3.25 -10.15
N LEU A 6 -0.32 3.52 -9.48
CA LEU A 6 -1.17 2.49 -8.93
C LEU A 6 -1.98 1.76 -9.99
N SER A 7 -2.48 2.48 -11.00
CA SER A 7 -3.10 1.84 -12.15
C SER A 7 -2.12 0.91 -12.89
N GLN A 8 -0.84 1.28 -12.95
CA GLN A 8 0.22 0.41 -13.47
C GLN A 8 0.42 -0.84 -12.60
N LEU A 9 0.48 -0.69 -11.26
CA LEU A 9 0.56 -1.83 -10.33
C LEU A 9 -0.62 -2.80 -10.51
N ILE A 10 -1.85 -2.28 -10.53
CA ILE A 10 -3.08 -3.05 -10.74
C ILE A 10 -3.01 -3.82 -12.06
N PHE A 11 -2.63 -3.14 -13.14
CA PHE A 11 -2.47 -3.75 -14.46
C PHE A 11 -1.43 -4.88 -14.45
N LEU A 12 -0.34 -4.72 -13.72
CA LEU A 12 0.71 -5.74 -13.62
C LEU A 12 0.25 -6.97 -12.82
N PHE A 13 -0.44 -6.75 -11.70
CA PHE A 13 -1.03 -7.82 -10.89
C PHE A 13 -2.00 -8.69 -11.72
N GLU A 14 -2.80 -8.05 -12.58
CA GLU A 14 -3.71 -8.77 -13.49
C GLU A 14 -2.97 -9.54 -14.58
N ARG A 15 -1.85 -9.01 -15.08
CA ARG A 15 -1.14 -9.56 -16.24
C ARG A 15 -0.28 -10.78 -15.90
N ILE A 16 0.21 -10.89 -14.66
CA ILE A 16 1.10 -11.98 -14.23
C ILE A 16 0.30 -13.25 -13.84
N GLY A 17 -1.02 -13.13 -13.65
CA GLY A 17 -1.95 -14.24 -13.90
C GLY A 17 -1.92 -15.40 -12.90
N GLY A 18 -1.66 -15.14 -11.61
CA GLY A 18 -1.91 -16.08 -10.51
C GLY A 18 -3.16 -15.69 -9.69
N ASN A 19 -3.86 -16.66 -9.10
CA ASN A 19 -5.06 -16.41 -8.28
C ASN A 19 -4.81 -15.40 -7.15
N GLU A 20 -3.65 -15.48 -6.49
CA GLU A 20 -3.28 -14.58 -5.38
C GLU A 20 -2.98 -13.14 -5.85
N LEU A 21 -2.34 -12.99 -7.01
CA LEU A 21 -2.06 -11.68 -7.61
C LEU A 21 -3.33 -11.02 -8.16
N THR A 22 -4.29 -11.82 -8.62
CA THR A 22 -5.61 -11.30 -9.04
C THR A 22 -6.40 -10.74 -7.84
N LEU A 23 -6.31 -11.39 -6.68
CA LEU A 23 -6.87 -10.86 -5.43
C LEU A 23 -6.15 -9.57 -5.00
N ALA A 24 -4.82 -9.53 -5.10
CA ALA A 24 -4.03 -8.31 -4.85
C ALA A 24 -4.47 -7.15 -5.77
N ALA A 25 -4.75 -7.40 -7.05
CA ALA A 25 -5.27 -6.41 -8.00
C ALA A 25 -6.64 -5.85 -7.58
N ALA A 26 -7.56 -6.72 -7.15
CA ALA A 26 -8.88 -6.30 -6.67
C ALA A 26 -8.77 -5.43 -5.41
N VAL A 27 -7.91 -5.83 -4.46
CA VAL A 27 -7.65 -5.08 -3.24
C VAL A 27 -7.02 -3.71 -3.55
N ALA A 28 -6.02 -3.68 -4.44
CA ALA A 28 -5.38 -2.43 -4.83
C ALA A 28 -6.35 -1.46 -5.52
N ARG A 29 -7.26 -1.96 -6.37
CA ARG A 29 -8.33 -1.15 -6.98
C ARG A 29 -9.24 -0.53 -5.94
N LYS A 30 -9.78 -1.36 -5.05
CA LYS A 30 -10.66 -0.89 -3.98
C LYS A 30 -9.97 0.16 -3.12
N ALA A 31 -8.70 -0.05 -2.78
CA ALA A 31 -7.93 0.91 -2.01
C ALA A 31 -7.72 2.25 -2.74
N VAL A 32 -7.53 2.24 -4.06
CA VAL A 32 -7.42 3.46 -4.86
C VAL A 32 -8.76 4.20 -4.93
N GLU A 33 -9.84 3.48 -5.20
CA GLU A 33 -11.20 4.05 -5.24
C GLU A 33 -11.55 4.71 -3.90
N GLU A 34 -11.33 4.02 -2.79
CA GLU A 34 -11.53 4.58 -1.45
C GLU A 34 -10.61 5.77 -1.17
N MET A 35 -9.39 5.80 -1.73
CA MET A 35 -8.48 6.93 -1.55
C MET A 35 -8.93 8.21 -2.27
N GLU A 36 -9.83 8.10 -3.26
CA GLU A 36 -10.41 9.24 -3.98
C GLU A 36 -11.67 9.79 -3.30
N GLU A 37 -12.16 9.14 -2.23
CA GLU A 37 -13.30 9.62 -1.46
C GLU A 37 -13.01 10.97 -0.80
N LYS A 38 -13.96 11.91 -0.90
CA LYS A 38 -13.80 13.29 -0.41
C LYS A 38 -13.67 13.38 1.11
N ASP A 39 -14.28 12.45 1.84
CA ASP A 39 -14.36 12.47 3.31
C ASP A 39 -13.43 11.44 3.98
N LEU A 40 -12.38 11.02 3.27
CA LEU A 40 -11.43 10.03 3.77
C LEU A 40 -10.64 10.56 4.97
N THR A 41 -10.80 9.90 6.12
CA THR A 41 -10.07 10.27 7.33
C THR A 41 -8.56 10.00 7.21
N PRO A 42 -7.69 10.75 7.91
CA PRO A 42 -6.26 10.47 7.94
C PRO A 42 -5.93 9.03 8.35
N GLU A 43 -6.67 8.48 9.31
CA GLU A 43 -6.57 7.09 9.78
C GLU A 43 -6.88 6.12 8.65
N ARG A 44 -8.02 6.29 7.97
CA ARG A 44 -8.41 5.42 6.85
C ARG A 44 -7.40 5.50 5.72
N LYS A 45 -6.92 6.70 5.41
CA LYS A 45 -5.86 6.92 4.42
C LYS A 45 -4.57 6.20 4.80
N HIS A 46 -4.15 6.25 6.06
CA HIS A 46 -2.98 5.50 6.53
C HIS A 46 -3.17 3.99 6.34
N LEU A 47 -4.34 3.45 6.69
CA LEU A 47 -4.65 2.03 6.54
C LEU A 47 -4.55 1.58 5.08
N LEU A 48 -5.15 2.35 4.16
CA LEU A 48 -5.08 2.06 2.72
C LEU A 48 -3.64 2.12 2.20
N ASN A 49 -2.84 3.11 2.61
CA ASN A 49 -1.42 3.18 2.23
C ASN A 49 -0.62 1.99 2.78
N ASN A 50 -0.91 1.56 4.01
CA ASN A 50 -0.25 0.42 4.63
C ASN A 50 -0.60 -0.90 3.93
N GLN A 51 -1.85 -1.06 3.51
CA GLN A 51 -2.30 -2.22 2.75
C GLN A 51 -1.63 -2.28 1.37
N LEU A 52 -1.63 -1.16 0.65
CA LEU A 52 -0.94 -1.05 -0.64
C LEU A 52 0.56 -1.31 -0.49
N TRP A 53 1.19 -0.80 0.57
CA TRP A 53 2.60 -1.06 0.84
C TRP A 53 2.87 -2.56 0.97
N GLY A 54 2.10 -3.27 1.82
CA GLY A 54 2.27 -4.71 2.00
C GLY A 54 2.08 -5.51 0.71
N LEU A 55 1.13 -5.11 -0.15
CA LEU A 55 0.93 -5.75 -1.45
C LEU A 55 2.13 -5.54 -2.38
N VAL A 56 2.66 -4.32 -2.46
CA VAL A 56 3.82 -4.00 -3.30
C VAL A 56 5.05 -4.76 -2.80
N SER A 57 5.35 -4.73 -1.50
CA SER A 57 6.50 -5.45 -0.91
C SER A 57 6.43 -6.94 -1.20
N THR A 58 5.27 -7.58 -0.98
CA THR A 58 5.07 -9.01 -1.25
C THR A 58 5.26 -9.34 -2.73
N THR A 59 4.90 -8.40 -3.61
CA THR A 59 5.06 -8.58 -5.05
C THR A 59 6.51 -8.52 -5.47
N ILE A 60 7.27 -7.55 -4.96
CA ILE A 60 8.71 -7.42 -5.23
C ILE A 60 9.45 -8.69 -4.79
N ASP A 61 9.06 -9.25 -3.64
CA ASP A 61 9.65 -10.49 -3.12
C ASP A 61 9.23 -11.77 -3.88
N HIS A 62 8.22 -11.69 -4.76
CA HIS A 62 7.72 -12.84 -5.48
C HIS A 62 8.64 -13.21 -6.66
N ALA A 63 9.38 -14.32 -6.53
CA ALA A 63 10.39 -14.81 -7.49
C ALA A 63 9.92 -15.03 -8.95
N GLY A 64 8.62 -14.93 -9.24
CA GLY A 64 8.04 -15.01 -10.57
C GLY A 64 7.79 -13.66 -11.27
N TYR A 65 8.18 -12.54 -10.64
CA TYR A 65 7.92 -11.21 -11.18
C TYR A 65 8.95 -10.81 -12.26
N PRO A 66 8.53 -10.30 -13.43
CA PRO A 66 9.46 -9.85 -14.45
C PRO A 66 10.24 -8.60 -14.00
N ASP A 67 11.56 -8.63 -14.16
CA ASP A 67 12.46 -7.55 -13.71
C ASP A 67 12.20 -6.17 -14.32
N TYR A 68 11.46 -6.11 -15.44
CA TYR A 68 11.23 -4.89 -16.22
C TYR A 68 10.44 -3.79 -15.50
N PHE A 69 9.83 -4.08 -14.35
CA PHE A 69 9.10 -3.09 -13.54
C PHE A 69 9.66 -2.90 -12.13
N ASN A 70 10.82 -3.51 -11.82
CA ASN A 70 11.35 -3.50 -10.45
C ASN A 70 11.63 -2.07 -9.96
N GLU A 71 12.20 -1.20 -10.80
CA GLU A 71 12.50 0.18 -10.42
C GLU A 71 11.22 0.98 -10.10
N GLU A 72 10.16 0.85 -10.90
CA GLU A 72 8.89 1.53 -10.65
C GLU A 72 8.20 1.00 -9.39
N LEU A 73 8.28 -0.30 -9.14
CA LEU A 73 7.72 -0.93 -7.95
C LEU A 73 8.48 -0.53 -6.69
N GLU A 74 9.80 -0.52 -6.71
CA GLU A 74 10.63 -0.04 -5.60
C GLU A 74 10.33 1.43 -5.29
N GLN A 75 10.23 2.29 -6.31
CA GLN A 75 9.86 3.70 -6.10
C GLN A 75 8.47 3.85 -5.46
N LEU A 76 7.50 3.04 -5.90
CA LEU A 76 6.16 3.03 -5.33
C LEU A 76 6.20 2.53 -3.88
N GLU A 77 6.97 1.48 -3.60
CA GLU A 77 7.18 0.95 -2.26
C GLU A 77 7.76 2.01 -1.33
N TYR A 78 8.81 2.71 -1.74
CA TYR A 78 9.40 3.81 -0.96
C TYR A 78 8.42 4.95 -0.71
N GLU A 79 7.60 5.32 -1.70
CA GLU A 79 6.57 6.35 -1.53
C GLU A 79 5.53 5.92 -0.48
N LEU A 80 5.04 4.68 -0.56
CA LEU A 80 4.06 4.13 0.37
C LEU A 80 4.63 3.97 1.79
N ALA A 81 5.83 3.41 1.91
CA ALA A 81 6.56 3.29 3.17
C ALA A 81 6.75 4.67 3.82
N GLY A 82 7.18 5.67 3.06
CA GLY A 82 7.35 7.04 3.54
C GLY A 82 6.05 7.65 4.07
N ARG A 83 4.93 7.45 3.36
CA ARG A 83 3.60 7.93 3.80
C ARG A 83 3.16 7.25 5.10
N VAL A 84 3.31 5.94 5.18
CA VAL A 84 2.97 5.15 6.37
C VAL A 84 3.84 5.60 7.54
N LEU A 85 5.16 5.53 7.42
CA LEU A 85 6.09 5.86 8.49
C LEU A 85 5.95 7.30 8.97
N ASN A 86 5.70 8.26 8.07
CA ASN A 86 5.47 9.65 8.45
C ASN A 86 4.19 9.81 9.28
N TYR A 87 3.09 9.16 8.90
CA TYR A 87 1.87 9.16 9.72
C TYR A 87 2.15 8.55 11.10
N ARG A 88 2.84 7.40 11.16
CA ARG A 88 3.20 6.74 12.42
C ARG A 88 4.10 7.62 13.31
N LEU A 89 5.02 8.37 12.70
CA LEU A 89 5.86 9.34 13.39
C LEU A 89 5.02 10.45 14.03
N LEU A 90 4.12 11.06 13.26
CA LEU A 90 3.25 12.13 13.73
C LEU A 90 2.28 11.69 14.84
N ARG A 91 1.92 10.40 14.89
CA ARG A 91 1.12 9.81 15.98
C ARG A 91 1.95 9.34 17.18
N GLY A 92 3.26 9.59 17.18
CA GLY A 92 4.15 9.22 18.27
C GLY A 92 4.47 7.72 18.33
N TRP A 93 4.04 6.90 17.36
CA TRP A 93 4.21 5.44 17.39
C TRP A 93 5.67 5.03 17.31
N LEU A 94 6.44 5.65 16.40
CA LEU A 94 7.84 5.31 16.19
C LEU A 94 8.75 5.78 17.33
N ILE A 95 8.39 6.90 17.97
CA ILE A 95 9.13 7.49 19.09
C ILE A 95 8.63 7.02 20.46
N ARG A 96 7.63 6.13 20.49
CA ARG A 96 7.00 5.59 21.71
C ARG A 96 6.51 6.69 22.66
N ALA A 97 5.83 7.69 22.11
CA ALA A 97 5.23 8.75 22.91
C ALA A 97 4.24 8.15 23.95
N PRO A 98 4.12 8.72 25.16
CA PRO A 98 3.28 8.14 26.22
C PRO A 98 1.79 7.97 25.84
N ASP A 99 1.29 8.83 24.96
CA ASP A 99 -0.07 8.89 24.44
C ASP A 99 -0.23 8.22 23.06
N ALA A 100 0.83 7.62 22.53
CA ALA A 100 0.80 6.89 21.28
C ALA A 100 -0.25 5.76 21.32
N PRO A 101 -1.09 5.62 20.28
CA PRO A 101 -1.93 4.44 20.13
C PRO A 101 -1.10 3.14 20.21
N LYS A 102 -1.58 2.18 21.00
CA LYS A 102 -0.86 0.94 21.32
C LYS A 102 -1.11 -0.20 20.35
N TYR A 103 -2.14 -0.06 19.51
CA TYR A 103 -2.57 -1.10 18.57
C TYR A 103 -2.65 -0.52 17.17
N PHE A 104 -2.20 -1.32 16.21
CA PHE A 104 -2.45 -1.09 14.80
C PHE A 104 -3.80 -1.73 14.48
N GLU A 105 -4.77 -0.95 13.99
CA GLU A 105 -5.95 -1.55 13.36
C GLU A 105 -5.48 -2.29 12.11
N ASN A 106 -5.43 -3.62 12.16
CA ASN A 106 -5.24 -4.44 10.98
C ASN A 106 -6.61 -4.61 10.32
N PHE A 107 -6.71 -4.32 9.03
CA PHE A 107 -7.88 -4.75 8.27
C PHE A 107 -7.78 -6.27 8.09
N ILE A 108 -8.66 -7.01 8.76
CA ILE A 108 -9.05 -8.34 8.29
C ILE A 108 -10.12 -8.06 7.24
N GLY A 109 -9.77 -8.27 5.97
CA GLY A 109 -10.70 -8.19 4.85
C GLY A 109 -11.77 -9.27 4.92
#